data_AF-A0A366B1X9-F1
#
_entry.id   AF-A0A366B1X9-F1
#
_cell.length_a   1.000
_cell.length_b   1.000
_cell.length_c   1.000
_cell.angle_alpha   90.00
_cell.angle_beta   90.00
_cell.angle_gamma   90.00
#
_symmetry.space_group_name_H-M   'P 1'
#
loop_
_entity.id
_entity.type
_entity.pdbx_description
1 polymer ?
#
loop_
_entity_poly.entity_id
_entity_poly.type
_entity_poly.pdbx_seq_one_letter_code
_entity_poly.pdbx_strand_id
1 'polypeptide(L)' 'MSLLNKIGKKYFFIGTTILLLITLINYSENKTFDPIRMNTFFSGFIAGVLLALLAAGRLKYSKFKK' A
#
# COMPACT_ATOMS: atom_id res chain seq x y z
N MET A 1 -8.82 -10.92 23.00
CA MET A 1 -8.11 -10.51 21.76
C MET A 1 -7.58 -9.09 21.97
N SER A 2 -6.25 -8.89 21.88
CA SER A 2 -5.59 -7.61 22.24
C SER A 2 -6.16 -6.39 21.47
N LEU A 3 -6.23 -5.23 22.14
CA LEU A 3 -6.64 -3.95 21.55
C LEU A 3 -5.81 -3.59 20.31
N LEU A 4 -4.51 -3.93 20.32
CA LEU A 4 -3.61 -3.79 19.18
C LEU A 4 -4.06 -4.62 17.96
N ASN A 5 -4.60 -5.82 18.18
CA ASN A 5 -5.14 -6.65 17.10
C ASN A 5 -6.45 -6.08 16.53
N LYS A 6 -7.29 -5.43 17.35
CA LYS A 6 -8.49 -4.74 16.85
C LYS A 6 -8.13 -3.50 16.04
N ILE A 7 -7.19 -2.71 16.54
CA ILE A 7 -6.70 -1.49 15.89
C ILE A 7 -6.01 -1.84 14.57
N GLY A 8 -5.11 -2.83 14.59
CA GLY A 8 -4.42 -3.34 13.40
C GLY A 8 -5.40 -3.86 12.34
N LYS A 9 -6.43 -4.63 12.72
CA LYS A 9 -7.46 -5.10 11.79
C LYS A 9 -8.27 -3.96 11.16
N LYS A 10 -8.64 -2.93 11.94
CA LYS A 10 -9.37 -1.76 11.42
C LYS A 10 -8.54 -1.00 10.39
N TYR A 11 -7.29 -0.69 10.71
CA TYR A 11 -6.40 0.01 9.78
C TYR A 11 -6.02 -0.83 8.57
N PHE A 12 -5.86 -2.14 8.75
CA PHE A 12 -5.66 -3.07 7.64
C PHE A 12 -6.84 -3.02 6.67
N PHE A 13 -8.08 -3.12 7.19
CA PHE A 13 -9.29 -3.06 6.37
C PHE A 13 -9.45 -1.72 5.62
N ILE A 14 -9.16 -0.61 6.29
CA ILE A 14 -9.16 0.73 5.68
C ILE A 14 -8.11 0.80 4.57
N GLY A 15 -6.88 0.36 4.85
CA GLY A 15 -5.79 0.36 3.89
C GLY A 15 -6.08 -0.49 2.65
N THR A 16 -6.63 -1.70 2.83
CA THR A 16 -7.02 -2.57 1.72
C THR A 16 -8.14 -1.97 0.88
N THR A 17 -9.12 -1.32 1.52
CA THR A 17 -10.22 -0.67 0.80
C THR A 17 -9.72 0.51 -0.05
N ILE A 18 -8.82 1.33 0.51
CA ILE A 18 -8.19 2.43 -0.22
C ILE A 18 -7.36 1.90 -1.39
N LEU A 19 -6.56 0.84 -1.19
CA LEU A 19 -5.79 0.22 -2.27
C LEU A 19 -6.69 -0.30 -3.40
N LEU A 20 -7.81 -0.93 -3.03
CA LEU A 20 -8.78 -1.44 -3.99
C LEU A 20 -9.38 -0.30 -4.84
N LEU A 21 -9.78 0.80 -4.20
CA LEU A 21 -10.31 1.98 -4.91
C LEU A 21 -9.28 2.58 -5.86
N ILE A 22 -8.03 2.75 -5.42
CA ILE A 22 -6.95 3.26 -6.29
C ILE A 22 -6.74 2.31 -7.49
N THR A 23 -6.79 1.00 -7.26
CA THR A 23 -6.65 -0.01 -8.32
C THR A 23 -7.79 0.11 -9.32
N LEU A 24 -9.04 0.20 -8.86
CA LEU A 24 -10.20 0.36 -9.73
C LEU A 24 -10.12 1.64 -10.55
N ILE A 25 -9.70 2.77 -9.96
CA ILE A 25 -9.52 4.05 -10.66
C ILE A 25 -8.42 3.93 -11.73
N ASN A 26 -7.28 3.31 -11.40
CA ASN A 26 -6.15 3.15 -12.32
C ASN A 26 -6.44 2.26 -13.52
N TYR A 27 -7.19 1.17 -13.32
CA TYR A 27 -7.50 0.23 -14.39
C TYR A 27 -8.88 0.45 -15.03
N SER A 28 -9.68 1.39 -14.53
CA SER A 28 -10.93 1.77 -15.18
C SER A 28 -10.62 2.47 -16.50
N GLU A 29 -11.30 2.08 -17.58
CA GLU A 29 -11.21 2.75 -18.89
C GLU A 29 -12.04 4.05 -18.94
N ASN A 30 -12.77 4.38 -17.88
CA ASN A 30 -13.62 5.57 -17.83
C ASN A 30 -12.77 6.85 -17.75
N LYS A 31 -12.88 7.71 -18.77
CA LYS A 31 -12.12 8.95 -18.93
C LYS A 31 -12.32 9.96 -17.79
N THR A 32 -13.41 9.87 -17.03
CA THR A 32 -13.64 10.71 -15.84
C THR A 32 -12.53 10.53 -14.78
N PHE A 33 -11.85 9.39 -14.78
CA PHE A 33 -10.77 9.11 -13.84
C PHE A 33 -9.39 9.51 -14.35
N ASP A 34 -9.23 9.94 -15.61
CA ASP A 34 -7.94 10.36 -16.17
C ASP A 34 -7.15 11.35 -15.29
N PRO A 35 -7.74 12.39 -14.64
CA PRO A 35 -6.99 13.29 -13.76
C PRO A 35 -6.58 12.67 -12.41
N ILE A 36 -7.21 11.57 -12.00
CA ILE A 36 -6.96 10.90 -10.71
C ILE A 36 -6.14 9.61 -10.92
N ARG A 37 -6.06 9.11 -12.16
CA ARG A 37 -5.21 7.98 -12.51
C ARG A 37 -3.76 8.29 -12.20
N MET A 38 -3.13 7.35 -11.52
CA MET A 38 -1.74 7.40 -11.14
C MET A 38 -0.89 7.29 -12.40
N ASN A 39 -0.18 8.36 -12.71
CA ASN A 39 0.78 8.35 -13.82
C ASN A 39 1.89 7.30 -13.54
N THR A 40 2.54 6.83 -14.60
CA THR A 40 3.67 5.89 -14.57
C THR A 40 4.78 6.34 -13.61
N PHE A 41 5.00 7.65 -13.49
CA PHE A 41 5.95 8.20 -12.51
C PHE A 41 5.54 7.94 -11.06
N PHE A 42 4.30 8.25 -10.68
CA PHE A 42 3.80 8.08 -9.31
C PHE A 42 3.69 6.60 -8.92
N SER A 43 3.27 5.75 -9.85
CA SER A 43 3.25 4.29 -9.63
C SER A 43 4.66 3.73 -9.44
N GLY A 44 5.63 4.17 -10.25
CA GLY A 44 7.04 3.82 -10.07
C GLY A 44 7.61 4.30 -8.73
N PHE A 45 7.30 5.53 -8.31
CA PHE A 45 7.73 6.07 -7.02
C PHE A 45 7.19 5.26 -5.83
N ILE A 46 5.89 4.97 -5.80
CA ILE A 46 5.28 4.17 -4.72
C ILE A 46 5.86 2.75 -4.70
N ALA A 47 6.03 2.12 -5.87
CA ALA A 47 6.65 0.79 -5.97
C ALA A 47 8.09 0.80 -5.41
N GLY A 48 8.88 1.82 -5.73
CA GLY A 48 10.24 2.00 -5.21
C GLY A 48 10.27 2.15 -3.69
N VAL A 49 9.36 2.95 -3.12
CA VAL A 49 9.23 3.13 -1.66
C VAL A 49 8.84 1.82 -0.99
N LEU A 50 7.88 1.06 -1.54
CA LEU A 50 7.46 -0.23 -1.00
C LEU A 50 8.61 -1.26 -1.01
N LEU A 51 9.40 -1.31 -2.08
CA LEU A 51 10.58 -2.16 -2.17
C LEU A 51 11.65 -1.77 -1.14
N ALA A 52 11.89 -0.47 -0.95
CA ALA A 52 12.82 0.02 0.06
C ALA A 52 12.36 -0.33 1.48
N LEU A 53 11.06 -0.19 1.77
CA LEU A 53 10.46 -0.58 3.05
C LEU A 53 10.54 -2.09 3.29
N LEU A 54 10.34 -2.90 2.25
CA LEU A 54 10.48 -4.36 2.33
C LEU A 54 11.93 -4.76 2.63
N ALA A 55 12.90 -4.13 1.96
CA ALA A 55 14.32 -4.35 2.24
C ALA A 55 14.70 -3.92 3.66
N ALA A 56 14.28 -2.72 4.09
CA ALA A 56 14.50 -2.22 5.44
C ALA A 56 13.83 -3.12 6.50
N GLY A 57 12.61 -3.58 6.22
CA GLY A 57 11.87 -4.54 7.02
C GLY A 57 12.62 -5.86 7.16
N ARG A 58 13.10 -6.45 6.05
CA ARG A 58 13.91 -7.68 6.06
C ARG A 58 15.17 -7.52 6.91
N LEU A 59 15.89 -6.41 6.77
CA LEU A 59 17.10 -6.12 7.55
C LEU A 59 16.79 -5.96 9.05
N LYS A 60 15.71 -5.26 9.42
CA LYS A 60 15.28 -5.13 10.82
C LYS A 60 14.76 -6.45 11.40
N TYR A 61 13.94 -7.19 10.66
CA TYR A 61 13.36 -8.46 11.13
C TYR A 61 14.44 -9.52 11.33
N SER A 62 15.49 -9.52 10.51
CA SER A 62 16.67 -10.37 10.69
C SER A 62 17.44 -10.06 11.99
N LYS A 63 17.37 -8.82 12.49
CA LYS A 63 18.02 -8.43 13.76
C LYS A 63 17.25 -8.88 15.00
N PHE A 64 15.92 -9.01 14.93
CA PHE A 64 15.08 -9.45 16.07
C PHE A 64 15.03 -10.98 16.24
N LYS A 65 15.55 -11.75 15.27
CA LYS A 65 15.60 -13.22 15.31
C LYS A 65 16.96 -13.78 15.78
N LYS A 66 17.90 -12.92 16.19
CA LYS A 66 19.10 -13.30 16.95
C LYS A 66 18.87 -12.96 18.40
#